data_AF-A0A1J3GV69-F1
#
_entry.id   AF-A0A1J3GV69-F1
#
_cell.length_a   1.000
_cell.length_b   1.000
_cell.length_c   1.000
_cell.angle_alpha   90.00
_cell.angle_beta   90.00
_cell.angle_gamma   90.00
#
_symmetry.space_group_name_H-M   'P 1'
#
loop_
_entity.id
_entity.type
_entity.pdbx_description
1 polymer ?
#
loop_
_entity_poly.entity_id
_entity_poly.type
_entity_poly.pdbx_seq_one_letter_code
_entity_poly.pdbx_strand_id
1 'polypeptide(L)'
;RGEGDLRLRRDYFDEAAVYPTHLFRRRFRMNRPLFLRIVNGLEMAIPFFRQKRDALGNPGFSALQKCTAAIRLLAYGTAADAVDE
;
A
#
# COMPACT_ATOMS: atom_id res chain seq x y z
N ARG A 1 -9.15 6.25 9.32
CA ARG A 1 -8.05 6.15 8.32
C ARG A 1 -6.74 5.66 8.95
N GLY A 2 -6.28 6.24 10.06
CA GLY A 2 -5.06 5.82 10.76
C GLY A 2 -5.04 4.35 11.21
N GLU A 3 -6.12 3.83 11.78
CA GLU A 3 -6.21 2.43 12.22
C GLU A 3 -5.99 1.41 11.09
N GLY A 4 -6.44 1.75 9.87
CA GLY A 4 -6.23 0.90 8.70
C GLY A 4 -4.77 0.85 8.26
N ASP A 5 -4.03 1.96 8.43
CA ASP A 5 -2.58 1.99 8.14
C ASP A 5 -1.82 1.13 9.15
N LEU A 6 -2.12 1.30 10.44
CA LEU A 6 -1.51 0.51 11.51
C LEU A 6 -1.77 -0.98 11.34
N ARG A 7 -3.02 -1.37 11.02
CA ARG A 7 -3.35 -2.77 10.78
C ARG A 7 -2.61 -3.34 9.57
N LEU A 8 -2.56 -2.60 8.45
CA LEU A 8 -1.83 -3.03 7.26
C LEU A 8 -0.35 -3.29 7.55
N ARG A 9 0.29 -2.39 8.30
CA ARG A 9 1.69 -2.50 8.71
C ARG A 9 1.93 -3.72 9.59
N ARG A 10 1.16 -3.85 10.66
CA ARG A 10 1.23 -4.98 11.59
C ARG A 10 0.99 -6.32 10.92
N ASP A 11 0.06 -6.36 9.96
CA ASP A 11 -0.31 -7.61 9.33
C ASP A 11 0.75 -8.09 8.31
N TYR A 12 1.43 -7.19 7.61
CA TYR A 12 2.27 -7.56 6.45
C TYR A 12 3.69 -6.98 6.39
N PHE A 13 3.96 -5.84 7.03
CA PHE A 13 5.16 -5.05 6.78
C PHE A 13 6.11 -4.92 7.96
N ASP A 14 5.61 -5.03 9.19
CA ASP A 14 6.45 -4.99 10.39
C ASP A 14 7.37 -6.22 10.47
N GLU A 15 8.45 -6.12 11.25
CA GLU A 15 9.39 -7.24 11.44
C GLU A 15 8.68 -8.46 12.04
N ALA A 16 7.81 -8.23 13.02
CA ALA A 16 6.94 -9.22 13.64
C ALA A 16 5.56 -9.29 12.96
N ALA A 17 5.52 -9.16 11.62
CA ALA A 17 4.25 -9.19 10.88
C ALA A 17 3.44 -10.47 11.15
N VAL A 18 2.12 -10.31 11.31
CA VAL A 18 1.20 -11.43 11.57
C VAL A 18 1.24 -12.46 10.44
N TYR A 19 1.34 -12.02 9.18
CA TYR A 19 1.36 -12.91 8.04
C TYR A 19 2.79 -13.22 7.56
N PRO A 20 3.14 -14.50 7.39
CA PRO A 20 4.45 -14.91 6.89
C PRO A 20 4.67 -14.53 5.42
N THR A 21 5.94 -14.52 5.00
CA THR A 21 6.40 -14.09 3.67
C THR A 21 5.69 -14.80 2.51
N HIS A 22 5.30 -16.06 2.65
CA HIS A 22 4.60 -16.78 1.58
C HIS A 22 3.17 -16.24 1.34
N LEU A 23 2.46 -15.82 2.41
CA LEU A 23 1.17 -15.16 2.29
C LEU A 23 1.30 -13.74 1.74
N PHE A 24 2.37 -13.03 2.12
CA PHE A 24 2.71 -11.74 1.50
C PHE A 24 2.87 -11.89 -0.02
N ARG A 25 3.67 -12.86 -0.47
CA ARG A 25 3.89 -13.14 -1.89
C ARG A 25 2.59 -13.53 -2.60
N ARG A 26 1.73 -14.33 -1.96
CA ARG A 26 0.42 -14.68 -2.51
C ARG A 26 -0.49 -13.45 -2.67
N ARG A 27 -0.43 -12.48 -1.75
CA ARG A 27 -1.24 -11.25 -1.80
C ARG A 27 -0.77 -10.24 -2.82
N PHE A 28 0.53 -9.99 -2.86
CA PHE A 28 1.11 -8.89 -3.62
C PHE A 28 1.85 -9.33 -4.88
N ARG A 29 1.94 -10.66 -5.12
CA ARG A 29 2.64 -11.28 -6.25
C ARG A 29 4.12 -10.91 -6.36
N MET A 30 4.70 -10.42 -5.27
CA MET A 30 6.11 -10.05 -5.16
C MET A 30 6.60 -10.21 -3.72
N ASN A 31 7.92 -10.12 -3.52
CA ASN A 31 8.50 -10.14 -2.18
C ASN A 31 8.37 -8.78 -1.46
N ARG A 32 8.40 -8.81 -0.11
CA ARG A 32 8.24 -7.60 0.72
C ARG A 32 9.31 -6.54 0.48
N PRO A 33 10.62 -6.88 0.37
CA PRO A 33 11.65 -5.87 0.08
C PRO A 33 11.43 -5.12 -1.24
N LEU A 34 11.03 -5.82 -2.31
CA LEU A 34 10.71 -5.19 -3.60
C LEU A 34 9.51 -4.26 -3.48
N PHE A 35 8.46 -4.70 -2.79
CA PHE A 35 7.29 -3.87 -2.53
C PHE A 35 7.68 -2.55 -1.82
N LEU A 36 8.49 -2.63 -0.76
CA LEU A 36 8.94 -1.45 -0.02
C LEU A 36 9.82 -0.52 -0.86
N ARG A 37 10.66 -1.07 -1.74
CA ARG A 37 11.45 -0.27 -2.70
C ARG A 37 10.55 0.51 -3.67
N ILE A 38 9.47 -0.11 -4.16
CA ILE A 38 8.49 0.56 -5.02
C ILE A 38 7.79 1.69 -4.25
N VAL A 39 7.32 1.43 -3.03
CA VAL A 39 6.67 2.45 -2.18
C VAL A 39 7.57 3.65 -1.98
N ASN A 40 8.83 3.42 -1.57
CA ASN A 40 9.79 4.48 -1.31
C ASN A 40 10.10 5.28 -2.58
N GLY A 41 10.35 4.60 -3.70
CA GLY A 41 10.60 5.27 -4.98
C GLY A 41 9.43 6.15 -5.43
N LEU A 42 8.19 5.66 -5.30
CA LEU A 42 6.99 6.43 -5.66
C LEU A 42 6.74 7.60 -4.70
N GLU A 43 6.95 7.41 -3.39
CA GLU A 43 6.82 8.48 -2.39
C GLU A 43 7.82 9.62 -2.63
N MET A 44 9.04 9.28 -3.02
CA MET A 44 10.07 10.27 -3.33
C MET A 44 9.78 11.00 -4.65
N ALA A 45 9.46 10.25 -5.71
CA ALA A 45 9.34 10.78 -7.06
C ALA A 45 8.00 11.49 -7.35
N ILE A 46 6.90 11.05 -6.73
CA ILE A 46 5.55 11.48 -7.12
C ILE A 46 4.82 12.12 -5.93
N PRO A 47 4.49 13.43 -6.00
CA PRO A 47 3.82 14.15 -4.90
C PRO A 47 2.48 13.57 -4.46
N PHE A 48 1.80 12.82 -5.34
CA PHE A 48 0.56 12.11 -5.00
C PHE A 48 0.78 11.04 -3.92
N PHE A 49 1.92 10.35 -3.90
CA PHE A 49 2.16 9.25 -2.96
C PHE A 49 2.52 9.74 -1.56
N ARG A 50 3.12 10.93 -1.43
CA ARG A 50 3.41 11.56 -0.14
C ARG A 50 2.14 11.69 0.69
N GLN A 51 2.24 11.34 1.97
CA GLN A 51 1.11 11.50 2.89
C GLN A 51 0.85 13.00 3.12
N LYS A 52 -0.38 13.43 2.88
CA LYS A 52 -0.84 14.81 3.10
C LYS A 52 -1.93 14.81 4.16
N ARG A 53 -2.13 15.96 4.82
CA ARG A 53 -3.28 16.17 5.67
C ARG A 53 -4.50 16.53 4.82
N ASP A 54 -5.67 16.04 5.20
CA ASP A 54 -6.94 16.42 4.56
C ASP A 54 -7.41 17.80 5.06
N ALA A 55 -8.54 18.27 4.54
CA ALA A 55 -9.11 19.58 4.87
C ALA A 55 -9.44 19.74 6.37
N LEU A 56 -9.59 18.63 7.11
CA LEU A 56 -9.83 18.60 8.55
C LEU A 56 -8.52 18.47 9.34
N GLY A 57 -7.37 18.48 8.66
CA GLY A 57 -6.05 18.34 9.26
C GLY A 57 -5.66 16.90 9.61
N ASN A 58 -6.48 15.89 9.27
CA ASN A 58 -6.18 14.50 9.58
C ASN A 58 -5.18 13.92 8.57
N PRO A 59 -4.30 12.99 8.98
CA PRO A 59 -3.43 12.29 8.03
C PRO A 59 -4.25 11.52 6.99
N GLY A 60 -4.04 11.86 5.72
CA GLY A 60 -4.57 11.12 4.58
C GLY A 60 -3.88 9.77 4.39
N PHE A 61 -4.16 9.10 3.27
CA PHE A 61 -3.56 7.79 2.99
C PHE A 61 -2.04 7.87 2.83
N SER A 62 -1.34 6.93 3.46
CA SER A 62 0.11 6.77 3.33
C SER A 62 0.48 6.25 1.93
N ALA A 63 1.75 6.41 1.54
CA ALA A 63 2.27 5.82 0.31
C ALA A 63 2.09 4.29 0.31
N LEU A 64 2.25 3.65 1.47
CA LEU A 64 2.06 2.20 1.67
C LEU A 64 0.63 1.77 1.36
N GLN A 65 -0.37 2.51 1.85
CA GLN A 65 -1.79 2.23 1.59
C GLN A 65 -2.14 2.41 0.12
N LYS A 66 -1.69 3.50 -0.51
CA LYS A 66 -1.91 3.78 -1.94
C LYS A 66 -1.31 2.68 -2.81
N CYS A 67 -0.06 2.31 -2.55
CA CYS A 67 0.60 1.22 -3.27
C CYS A 67 -0.08 -0.12 -3.03
N THR A 68 -0.54 -0.40 -1.81
CA THR A 68 -1.28 -1.62 -1.48
C THR A 68 -2.57 -1.71 -2.29
N ALA A 69 -3.33 -0.62 -2.43
CA ALA A 69 -4.53 -0.60 -3.27
C ALA A 69 -4.18 -0.83 -4.75
N ALA A 70 -3.26 -0.05 -5.31
CA ALA A 70 -2.87 -0.13 -6.71
C ALA A 70 -2.26 -1.49 -7.09
N ILE A 71 -1.34 -2.02 -6.29
CA ILE A 71 -0.70 -3.31 -6.56
C ILE A 71 -1.69 -4.45 -6.43
N ARG A 72 -2.65 -4.39 -5.49
CA ARG A 72 -3.73 -5.38 -5.45
C ARG A 72 -4.57 -5.36 -6.73
N LEU A 73 -4.91 -4.17 -7.21
CA LEU A 73 -5.65 -4.01 -8.47
C LEU A 73 -4.91 -4.69 -9.63
N LEU A 74 -3.62 -4.39 -9.78
CA LEU A 74 -2.74 -4.97 -10.80
C LEU A 74 -2.55 -6.49 -10.64
N ALA A 75 -2.44 -6.97 -9.40
CA ALA A 75 -2.13 -8.38 -9.10
C ALA A 75 -3.30 -9.34 -9.34
N TYR A 76 -4.53 -8.86 -9.24
CA TYR A 76 -5.72 -9.68 -9.38
C TYR A 76 -6.50 -9.40 -10.67
N GLY A 77 -6.23 -8.26 -11.32
CA GLY A 77 -7.00 -7.79 -12.47
C GLY A 77 -8.38 -7.32 -12.02
N THR A 78 -8.71 -6.07 -12.30
CA THR A 78 -10.10 -5.61 -12.33
C THR A 78 -10.44 -5.27 -13.76
N ALA A 79 -11.71 -5.39 -14.14
CA ALA A 79 -12.15 -4.87 -15.42
C ALA A 79 -11.80 -3.36 -15.48
N ALA A 80 -11.26 -2.90 -16.61
CA ALA A 80 -10.71 -1.56 -16.76
C ALA A 80 -11.77 -0.46 -16.59
N ASP A 81 -13.04 -0.82 -16.77
CA ASP A 81 -14.25 0.00 -16.61
C ASP A 81 -14.67 0.21 -15.15
N ALA A 82 -14.15 -0.57 -14.21
CA ALA A 82 -14.51 -0.48 -12.79
C ALA A 82 -13.67 0.56 -12.01
N VAL A 83 -12.74 1.26 -12.68
CA VAL A 83 -11.73 2.13 -12.07
C VAL A 83 -11.68 3.52 -12.73
N ASP A 84 -12.73 3.88 -13.47
CA ASP A 84 -12.97 5.25 -13.93
C ASP A 84 -13.90 5.90 -12.90
N GLU A 85 -13.32 6.67 -11.99
CA GLU A 85 -14.01 7.63 -11.10
C GLU A 85 -13.45 9.03 -11.36
#